data_AF-A0A1M3KW81-F1
#
_entry.id   AF-A0A1M3KW81-F1
#
_cell.length_a   1.000
_cell.length_b   1.000
_cell.length_c   1.000
_cell.angle_alpha   90.00
_cell.angle_beta   90.00
_cell.angle_gamma   90.00
#
_symmetry.space_group_name_H-M   'P 1'
#
loop_
_entity.id
_entity.type
_entity.pdbx_description
1 polymer ?
#
loop_
_entity_poly.entity_id
_entity_poly.type
_entity_poly.pdbx_seq_one_letter_code
_entity_poly.pdbx_strand_id
1 'polypeptide(L)'
;MTMLTLDVPKEIGSANRLMPIERAGIVLVCAAVLMFIVGAGGMFDGHPMLHMLLTLGIGTIGGLMAVLPGFADGPAGIRNNGIMWSPAKRRGAIAWALGVLFTVFYVLLYWYPSTLSHIVVAADPLSMLLRGRAADHWFFYGTLYTLAIVVMGIRMLAKYRHSRYHVIRTLSVMAAQLVAAYLIPAMLIRMESKEFYFSYFWPLKYEYLFPDTIDTLLGSSDGLLMFMGFWSLVMTFVATPILTWFYGKRWYCSWICGCGGLAETAGDPFRHNSDKSLAAWKVERWMVHGVLLFVVVTTIVVWLNSVLGGAMLGSWSSGIGRAYGFYIGALFSGVIGVGFYPILGSRVWCRFGCPMAAVLGILQRFASRFRITTNGGQCISCGNCSTYCEMGIDVRSYAQRGEDIRRASCVGCGVCATVCPRGVLKLENR
;
A
#
# COMPACT_ATOMS: atom_id res chain seq x y z
N MET A 1 -2.51 -49.25 -16.80
CA MET A 1 -2.10 -47.92 -16.30
C MET A 1 -3.23 -46.95 -16.64
N THR A 2 -4.23 -46.86 -15.78
CA THR A 2 -5.43 -46.05 -16.01
C THR A 2 -5.04 -44.58 -15.85
N MET A 3 -4.97 -43.84 -16.96
CA MET A 3 -4.88 -42.38 -16.91
C MET A 3 -6.13 -41.88 -16.19
N LEU A 4 -5.98 -41.53 -14.92
CA LEU A 4 -6.93 -40.68 -14.20
C LEU A 4 -6.90 -39.32 -14.90
N THR A 5 -7.78 -39.14 -15.89
CA THR A 5 -8.15 -37.83 -16.39
C THR A 5 -8.82 -37.10 -15.22
N LEU A 6 -8.07 -36.23 -14.55
CA LEU A 6 -8.64 -35.27 -13.61
C LEU A 6 -9.56 -34.36 -14.41
N ASP A 7 -10.84 -34.72 -14.47
CA ASP A 7 -11.88 -33.84 -14.99
C ASP A 7 -11.89 -32.58 -14.13
N VAL A 8 -11.34 -31.51 -14.70
CA VAL A 8 -11.39 -30.17 -14.12
C VAL A 8 -12.88 -29.80 -14.00
N PRO A 9 -13.42 -29.58 -12.79
CA PRO A 9 -14.83 -29.29 -12.61
C PRO A 9 -15.29 -28.16 -13.55
N LYS A 10 -16.45 -28.32 -14.19
CA LYS A 10 -17.05 -27.28 -15.08
C LYS A 10 -17.16 -25.90 -14.41
N GLU A 11 -17.19 -25.83 -13.08
CA GLU A 11 -17.12 -24.59 -12.29
C GLU A 11 -15.82 -23.79 -12.49
N ILE A 12 -14.71 -24.45 -12.83
CA ILE A 12 -13.43 -23.80 -13.16
C ILE A 12 -13.46 -23.27 -14.60
N GLY A 13 -14.22 -23.92 -15.50
CA GLY A 13 -14.45 -23.47 -16.88
C GLY A 13 -15.42 -22.28 -16.99
N SER A 14 -16.39 -22.16 -16.08
CA SER A 14 -17.30 -20.99 -16.02
C SER A 14 -16.69 -19.78 -15.32
N ALA A 15 -15.65 -19.95 -14.50
CA ALA A 15 -14.98 -18.89 -13.75
C ALA A 15 -14.27 -17.80 -14.61
N ASN A 16 -14.23 -17.97 -15.93
CA ASN A 16 -13.58 -17.06 -16.87
C ASN A 16 -14.52 -16.30 -17.81
N ARG A 17 -15.85 -16.49 -17.75
CA ARG A 17 -16.77 -15.67 -18.54
C ARG A 17 -17.10 -14.38 -17.79
N LEU A 18 -16.36 -13.33 -18.14
CA LEU A 18 -16.71 -11.96 -17.75
C LEU A 18 -18.13 -11.65 -18.22
N MET A 19 -18.95 -11.13 -17.32
CA MET A 19 -20.29 -10.65 -17.62
C MET A 19 -20.23 -9.46 -18.59
N PRO A 20 -21.30 -9.18 -19.36
CA PRO A 20 -21.32 -8.05 -20.30
C PRO A 20 -20.95 -6.71 -19.63
N ILE A 21 -21.43 -6.49 -18.41
CA ILE A 21 -21.12 -5.29 -17.62
C ILE A 21 -19.64 -5.20 -17.21
N GLU A 22 -19.00 -6.34 -16.90
CA GLU A 22 -17.58 -6.37 -16.54
C GLU A 22 -16.71 -6.06 -17.77
N ARG A 23 -17.10 -6.57 -18.94
CA ARG A 23 -16.43 -6.25 -20.22
C ARG A 23 -16.58 -4.77 -20.58
N ALA A 24 -17.78 -4.23 -20.44
CA ALA A 24 -18.03 -2.79 -20.65
C ALA A 24 -17.17 -1.95 -19.68
N GLY A 25 -17.08 -2.35 -18.42
CA GLY A 25 -16.20 -1.71 -17.44
C GLY A 25 -14.73 -1.72 -17.86
N ILE A 26 -14.20 -2.86 -18.32
CA ILE A 26 -12.82 -2.96 -18.84
C ILE A 26 -12.61 -2.04 -20.05
N VAL A 27 -13.57 -1.97 -20.98
CA VAL A 27 -13.50 -1.06 -22.14
C VAL A 27 -13.44 0.40 -21.69
N LEU A 28 -14.24 0.80 -20.71
CA LEU A 28 -14.20 2.16 -20.15
C LEU A 28 -12.85 2.46 -19.48
N VAL A 29 -12.26 1.52 -18.74
CA VAL A 29 -10.92 1.69 -18.16
C VAL A 29 -9.86 1.84 -19.26
N CYS A 30 -9.92 1.02 -20.31
CA CYS A 30 -9.01 1.14 -21.46
C CYS A 30 -9.19 2.48 -22.18
N ALA A 31 -10.43 2.96 -22.35
CA ALA A 31 -10.72 4.26 -22.93
C ALA A 31 -10.16 5.40 -22.06
N ALA A 32 -10.28 5.33 -20.74
CA ALA A 32 -9.70 6.30 -19.82
C ALA A 32 -8.16 6.33 -19.91
N VAL A 33 -7.51 5.15 -20.00
CA VAL A 33 -6.05 5.07 -20.20
C VAL A 33 -5.64 5.62 -21.56
N LEU A 34 -6.43 5.38 -22.62
CA LEU A 34 -6.16 5.97 -23.93
C LEU A 34 -6.27 7.50 -23.87
N MET A 35 -7.30 8.03 -23.22
CA MET A 35 -7.46 9.48 -23.02
C MET A 35 -6.32 10.08 -22.21
N PHE A 36 -5.76 9.35 -21.26
CA PHE A 36 -4.56 9.75 -20.52
C PHE A 36 -3.33 9.86 -21.43
N ILE A 37 -3.13 8.90 -22.34
CA ILE A 37 -2.03 8.91 -23.32
C ILE A 37 -2.20 10.06 -24.31
N VAL A 38 -3.43 10.27 -24.82
CA VAL A 38 -3.75 11.38 -25.74
C VAL A 38 -3.57 12.74 -25.04
N GLY A 39 -4.02 12.85 -23.78
CA GLY A 39 -3.85 14.04 -22.96
C GLY A 39 -2.39 14.40 -22.68
N ALA A 40 -1.48 13.41 -22.70
CA ALA A 40 -0.04 13.67 -22.59
C ALA A 40 0.51 14.58 -23.71
N GLY A 41 -0.16 14.61 -24.86
CA GLY A 41 0.19 15.50 -25.98
C GLY A 41 -0.40 16.91 -25.89
N GLY A 42 -1.03 17.29 -24.76
CA GLY A 42 -1.60 18.63 -24.56
C GLY A 42 -2.98 18.85 -25.17
N MET A 43 -3.64 17.80 -25.68
CA MET A 43 -4.95 17.91 -26.34
C MET A 43 -6.04 18.56 -25.48
N PHE A 44 -5.93 18.46 -24.15
CA PHE A 44 -6.94 18.95 -23.21
C PHE A 44 -6.51 20.15 -22.37
N ASP A 45 -5.39 20.82 -22.70
CA ASP A 45 -4.86 21.93 -21.89
C ASP A 45 -5.87 23.08 -21.73
N GLY A 46 -6.70 23.34 -22.73
CA GLY A 46 -7.78 24.35 -22.66
C GLY A 46 -9.07 23.87 -21.96
N HIS A 47 -9.20 22.58 -21.66
CA HIS A 47 -10.42 21.96 -21.14
C HIS A 47 -10.13 20.96 -19.99
N PRO A 48 -9.56 21.43 -18.85
CA PRO A 48 -9.16 20.57 -17.73
C PRO A 48 -10.30 19.73 -17.15
N MET A 49 -11.52 20.28 -17.09
CA MET A 49 -12.71 19.56 -16.63
C MET A 49 -13.07 18.37 -17.53
N LEU A 50 -12.97 18.54 -18.85
CA LEU A 50 -13.20 17.46 -19.81
C LEU A 50 -12.12 16.39 -19.65
N HIS A 51 -10.84 16.79 -19.50
CA HIS A 51 -9.74 15.86 -19.25
C HIS A 51 -10.00 15.01 -18.00
N MET A 52 -10.42 15.65 -16.90
CA MET A 52 -10.74 14.98 -15.63
C MET A 52 -11.86 13.95 -15.80
N LEU A 53 -12.96 14.32 -16.46
CA LEU A 53 -14.11 13.44 -16.66
C LEU A 53 -13.76 12.23 -17.54
N LEU A 54 -13.02 12.45 -18.63
CA LEU A 54 -12.64 11.41 -19.58
C LEU A 54 -11.58 10.43 -19.02
N THR A 55 -10.76 10.87 -18.08
CA THR A 55 -9.72 10.03 -17.46
C THR A 55 -10.15 9.51 -16.10
N LEU A 56 -10.24 10.37 -15.09
CA LEU A 56 -10.55 9.99 -13.71
C LEU A 56 -12.01 9.55 -13.55
N GLY A 57 -12.95 10.26 -14.18
CA GLY A 57 -14.38 9.96 -14.09
C GLY A 57 -14.73 8.61 -14.73
N ILE A 58 -14.50 8.49 -16.04
CA ILE A 58 -14.72 7.24 -16.80
C ILE A 58 -13.90 6.09 -16.21
N GLY A 59 -12.64 6.31 -15.83
CA GLY A 59 -11.79 5.29 -15.22
C GLY A 59 -12.37 4.76 -13.90
N THR A 60 -12.93 5.63 -13.06
CA THR A 60 -13.58 5.24 -11.80
C THR A 60 -14.84 4.41 -12.04
N ILE A 61 -15.73 4.88 -12.93
CA ILE A 61 -16.97 4.19 -13.28
C ILE A 61 -16.66 2.83 -13.92
N GLY A 62 -15.77 2.80 -14.91
CA GLY A 62 -15.32 1.58 -15.56
C GLY A 62 -14.68 0.59 -14.60
N GLY A 63 -13.86 1.08 -13.67
CA GLY A 63 -13.26 0.27 -12.61
C GLY A 63 -14.29 -0.41 -11.74
N LEU A 64 -15.30 0.33 -11.25
CA LEU A 64 -16.40 -0.23 -10.44
C LEU A 64 -17.21 -1.27 -11.23
N MET A 65 -17.56 -0.98 -12.49
CA MET A 65 -18.26 -1.91 -13.38
C MET A 65 -17.46 -3.19 -13.66
N ALA A 66 -16.13 -3.09 -13.74
CA ALA A 66 -15.26 -4.24 -13.98
C ALA A 66 -15.08 -5.17 -12.77
N VAL A 67 -15.24 -4.65 -11.54
CA VAL A 67 -14.84 -5.39 -10.32
C VAL A 67 -15.99 -5.80 -9.40
N LEU A 68 -17.11 -5.08 -9.41
CA LEU A 68 -18.23 -5.33 -8.48
C LEU A 68 -19.17 -6.48 -8.89
N PRO A 69 -19.57 -6.59 -10.17
CA PRO A 69 -20.63 -7.52 -10.56
C PRO A 69 -20.35 -8.98 -10.17
N GLY A 70 -19.10 -9.47 -10.30
CA GLY A 70 -18.71 -10.83 -9.89
C GLY A 70 -18.87 -11.17 -8.40
N PHE A 71 -19.22 -10.19 -7.55
CA PHE A 71 -19.55 -10.39 -6.13
C PHE A 71 -21.05 -10.22 -5.82
N ALA A 72 -21.87 -9.80 -6.79
CA ALA A 72 -23.31 -9.68 -6.62
C ALA A 72 -23.96 -11.06 -6.44
N ASP A 73 -23.63 -12.01 -7.32
CA ASP A 73 -24.26 -13.33 -7.35
C ASP A 73 -23.52 -14.35 -6.47
N GLY A 74 -24.24 -15.16 -5.68
CA GLY A 74 -23.69 -16.29 -4.91
C GLY A 74 -23.39 -16.01 -3.42
N PRO A 75 -23.02 -17.05 -2.64
CA PRO A 75 -22.84 -16.94 -1.20
C PRO A 75 -21.69 -16.01 -0.83
N ALA A 76 -21.83 -15.36 0.33
CA ALA A 76 -20.75 -14.56 0.90
C ALA A 76 -19.61 -15.49 1.33
N GLY A 77 -18.38 -15.21 0.88
CA GLY A 77 -17.24 -16.08 1.16
C GLY A 77 -16.02 -15.69 0.33
N ILE A 78 -14.88 -16.30 0.64
CA ILE A 78 -13.63 -15.99 -0.05
C ILE A 78 -13.60 -16.69 -1.41
N ARG A 79 -13.75 -15.91 -2.48
CA ARG A 79 -13.70 -16.40 -3.86
C ARG A 79 -12.32 -16.18 -4.44
N ASN A 80 -11.49 -17.22 -4.41
CA ASN A 80 -10.18 -17.21 -5.05
C ASN A 80 -10.05 -18.26 -6.18
N ASN A 81 -11.18 -18.67 -6.75
CA ASN A 81 -11.25 -19.69 -7.78
C ASN A 81 -10.53 -19.22 -9.06
N GLY A 82 -9.76 -20.09 -9.70
CA GLY A 82 -9.12 -19.81 -10.98
C GLY A 82 -8.01 -18.74 -10.99
N ILE A 83 -7.68 -18.12 -9.85
CA ILE A 83 -6.74 -16.97 -9.80
C ILE A 83 -5.36 -17.36 -10.34
N MET A 84 -4.86 -18.54 -10.01
CA MET A 84 -3.54 -19.04 -10.46
C MET A 84 -3.48 -19.27 -11.98
N TRP A 85 -4.63 -19.48 -12.61
CA TRP A 85 -4.75 -19.75 -14.04
C TRP A 85 -5.04 -18.49 -14.86
N SER A 86 -5.44 -17.39 -14.21
CA SER A 86 -5.75 -16.13 -14.86
C SER A 86 -4.49 -15.46 -15.43
N PRO A 87 -4.40 -15.17 -16.74
CA PRO A 87 -3.24 -14.53 -17.35
C PRO A 87 -2.87 -13.16 -16.77
N ALA A 88 -3.87 -12.43 -16.24
CA ALA A 88 -3.71 -11.12 -15.63
C ALA A 88 -3.23 -11.18 -14.18
N LYS A 89 -3.47 -12.29 -13.46
CA LYS A 89 -3.20 -12.40 -12.01
C LYS A 89 -1.99 -13.29 -11.71
N ARG A 90 -1.68 -14.27 -12.56
CA ARG A 90 -0.41 -15.01 -12.53
C ARG A 90 0.72 -14.16 -13.10
N ARG A 91 1.97 -14.60 -12.92
CA ARG A 91 3.19 -14.00 -13.53
C ARG A 91 3.26 -14.19 -15.07
N GLY A 92 2.19 -13.83 -15.78
CA GLY A 92 2.06 -13.91 -17.24
C GLY A 92 2.30 -12.56 -17.93
N ALA A 93 2.16 -12.53 -19.26
CA ALA A 93 2.47 -11.34 -20.07
C ALA A 93 1.72 -10.07 -19.64
N ILE A 94 0.44 -10.19 -19.27
CA ILE A 94 -0.38 -9.04 -18.80
C ILE A 94 0.16 -8.48 -17.48
N ALA A 95 0.57 -9.35 -16.55
CA ALA A 95 1.17 -8.92 -15.29
C ALA A 95 2.50 -8.17 -15.51
N TRP A 96 3.31 -8.63 -16.46
CA TRP A 96 4.53 -7.93 -16.87
C TRP A 96 4.25 -6.59 -17.55
N ALA A 97 3.27 -6.53 -18.46
CA ALA A 97 2.87 -5.29 -19.11
C ALA A 97 2.38 -4.24 -18.09
N LEU A 98 1.55 -4.64 -17.12
CA LEU A 98 1.14 -3.76 -16.01
C LEU A 98 2.33 -3.34 -15.16
N GLY A 99 3.28 -4.25 -14.89
CA GLY A 99 4.47 -3.93 -14.11
C GLY A 99 5.39 -2.91 -14.80
N VAL A 100 5.58 -3.05 -16.12
CA VAL A 100 6.30 -2.08 -16.95
C VAL A 100 5.56 -0.75 -16.98
N LEU A 101 4.24 -0.75 -17.19
CA LEU A 101 3.43 0.46 -17.20
C LEU A 101 3.55 1.25 -15.90
N PHE A 102 3.39 0.60 -14.75
CA PHE A 102 3.54 1.25 -13.46
C PHE A 102 4.98 1.72 -13.22
N THR A 103 5.97 0.92 -13.62
CA THR A 103 7.39 1.32 -13.53
C THR A 103 7.66 2.59 -14.33
N VAL A 104 7.22 2.65 -15.59
CA VAL A 104 7.35 3.83 -16.45
C VAL A 104 6.64 5.02 -15.81
N PHE A 105 5.40 4.85 -15.35
CA PHE A 105 4.66 5.92 -14.67
C PHE A 105 5.44 6.49 -13.47
N TYR A 106 5.99 5.64 -12.59
CA TYR A 106 6.77 6.11 -11.45
C TYR A 106 8.11 6.74 -11.86
N VAL A 107 8.76 6.23 -12.91
CA VAL A 107 9.97 6.86 -13.47
C VAL A 107 9.66 8.28 -13.96
N LEU A 108 8.56 8.45 -14.70
CA LEU A 108 8.12 9.78 -15.15
C LEU A 108 7.75 10.68 -13.98
N LEU A 109 7.04 10.15 -12.98
CA LEU A 109 6.60 10.91 -11.81
C LEU A 109 7.76 11.50 -11.01
N TYR A 110 8.82 10.72 -10.76
CA TYR A 110 9.92 11.13 -9.90
C TYR A 110 11.06 11.83 -10.64
N TRP A 111 11.39 11.41 -11.87
CA TRP A 111 12.57 11.91 -12.59
C TRP A 111 12.24 12.84 -13.76
N TYR A 112 11.06 12.70 -14.36
CA TYR A 112 10.65 13.51 -15.52
C TYR A 112 9.27 14.15 -15.31
N PRO A 113 9.00 14.83 -14.17
CA PRO A 113 7.66 15.32 -13.85
C PRO A 113 7.12 16.32 -14.88
N SER A 114 8.00 17.01 -15.62
CA SER A 114 7.61 17.91 -16.72
C SER A 114 6.89 17.19 -17.86
N THR A 115 7.16 15.91 -18.09
CA THR A 115 6.46 15.10 -19.12
C THR A 115 5.01 14.79 -18.74
N LEU A 116 4.68 14.90 -17.45
CA LEU A 116 3.32 14.67 -16.94
C LEU A 116 2.52 15.97 -16.83
N SER A 117 3.09 17.15 -17.14
CA SER A 117 2.44 18.45 -16.94
C SER A 117 1.05 18.53 -17.57
N HIS A 118 0.92 18.15 -18.85
CA HIS A 118 -0.34 18.14 -19.60
C HIS A 118 -1.39 17.20 -19.01
N ILE A 119 -0.95 16.16 -18.30
CA ILE A 119 -1.83 15.18 -17.68
C ILE A 119 -2.22 15.59 -16.26
N VAL A 120 -1.31 16.24 -15.54
CA VAL A 120 -1.56 16.80 -14.19
C VAL A 120 -2.71 17.81 -14.22
N VAL A 121 -2.87 18.54 -15.33
CA VAL A 121 -4.00 19.45 -15.59
C VAL A 121 -5.37 18.76 -15.43
N ALA A 122 -5.47 17.45 -15.64
CA ALA A 122 -6.70 16.70 -15.39
C ALA A 122 -7.15 16.75 -13.91
N ALA A 123 -6.25 17.01 -12.96
CA ALA A 123 -6.60 17.19 -11.55
C ALA A 123 -6.81 18.67 -11.16
N ASP A 124 -6.62 19.64 -12.06
CA ASP A 124 -6.77 21.07 -11.74
C ASP A 124 -8.15 21.43 -11.19
N PRO A 125 -9.29 20.96 -11.75
CA PRO A 125 -10.60 21.33 -11.22
C PRO A 125 -10.76 20.89 -9.75
N LEU A 126 -10.25 19.69 -9.44
CA LEU A 126 -10.28 19.14 -8.10
C LEU A 126 -9.28 19.82 -7.17
N SER A 127 -8.08 20.16 -7.65
CA SER A 127 -7.06 20.88 -6.89
C SER A 127 -7.51 22.29 -6.55
N MET A 128 -8.17 23.00 -7.48
CA MET A 128 -8.72 24.32 -7.22
C MET A 128 -9.82 24.28 -6.16
N LEU A 129 -10.69 23.26 -6.22
CA LEU A 129 -11.72 23.05 -5.21
C LEU A 129 -11.12 22.78 -3.83
N LEU A 130 -10.14 21.87 -3.72
CA LEU A 130 -9.63 21.41 -2.42
C LEU A 130 -8.50 22.27 -1.86
N ARG A 131 -7.60 22.78 -2.70
CA ARG A 131 -6.34 23.46 -2.33
C ARG A 131 -6.30 24.94 -2.70
N GLY A 132 -7.19 25.41 -3.57
CA GLY A 132 -7.17 26.80 -4.07
C GLY A 132 -5.97 27.12 -4.98
N ARG A 133 -5.28 26.10 -5.52
CA ARG A 133 -4.14 26.25 -6.44
C ARG A 133 -4.11 25.15 -7.49
N ALA A 134 -3.32 25.34 -8.54
CA ALA A 134 -3.15 24.38 -9.63
C ALA A 134 -2.63 23.04 -9.10
N ALA A 135 -3.00 21.96 -9.78
CA ALA A 135 -2.52 20.64 -9.44
C ALA A 135 -1.01 20.56 -9.69
N ASP A 136 -0.31 19.90 -8.78
CA ASP A 136 1.06 19.46 -9.00
C ASP A 136 1.05 17.94 -9.16
N HIS A 137 2.19 17.38 -9.59
CA HIS A 137 2.34 15.96 -9.81
C HIS A 137 2.10 15.11 -8.56
N TRP A 138 2.35 15.64 -7.34
CA TRP A 138 2.07 14.92 -6.09
C TRP A 138 0.58 14.87 -5.77
N PHE A 139 -0.14 15.98 -5.96
CA PHE A 139 -1.59 15.99 -5.81
C PHE A 139 -2.27 15.10 -6.85
N PHE A 140 -1.81 15.15 -8.10
CA PHE A 140 -2.28 14.26 -9.16
C PHE A 140 -2.07 12.79 -8.79
N TYR A 141 -0.85 12.43 -8.37
CA TYR A 141 -0.52 11.09 -7.88
C TYR A 141 -1.39 10.69 -6.68
N GLY A 142 -1.54 11.57 -5.69
CA GLY A 142 -2.38 11.35 -4.52
C GLY A 142 -3.86 11.12 -4.86
N THR A 143 -4.35 11.78 -5.91
CA THR A 143 -5.71 11.58 -6.45
C THR A 143 -5.85 10.18 -7.04
N LEU A 144 -4.94 9.78 -7.94
CA LEU A 144 -4.93 8.42 -8.51
C LEU A 144 -4.82 7.35 -7.44
N TYR A 145 -3.92 7.57 -6.46
CA TYR A 145 -3.68 6.65 -5.36
C TYR A 145 -4.94 6.48 -4.48
N THR A 146 -5.62 7.58 -4.18
CA THR A 146 -6.86 7.59 -3.38
C THR A 146 -8.00 6.92 -4.15
N LEU A 147 -8.17 7.21 -5.44
CA LEU A 147 -9.15 6.54 -6.30
C LEU A 147 -8.91 5.02 -6.36
N ALA A 148 -7.66 4.59 -6.55
CA ALA A 148 -7.31 3.18 -6.55
C ALA A 148 -7.68 2.49 -5.24
N ILE A 149 -7.37 3.10 -4.09
CA ILE A 149 -7.75 2.56 -2.76
C ILE A 149 -9.26 2.52 -2.58
N VAL A 150 -10.00 3.55 -3.01
CA VAL A 150 -11.45 3.62 -2.82
C VAL A 150 -12.17 2.61 -3.71
N VAL A 151 -11.87 2.58 -5.01
CA VAL A 151 -12.49 1.66 -5.98
C VAL A 151 -12.17 0.21 -5.62
N MET A 152 -10.90 -0.11 -5.35
CA MET A 152 -10.50 -1.47 -4.97
C MET A 152 -10.87 -1.80 -3.52
N GLY A 153 -11.08 -0.79 -2.68
CA GLY A 153 -11.63 -0.92 -1.33
C GLY A 153 -13.09 -1.34 -1.36
N ILE A 154 -13.91 -0.74 -2.23
CA ILE A 154 -15.30 -1.15 -2.48
C ILE A 154 -15.35 -2.62 -2.95
N ARG A 155 -14.46 -3.02 -3.87
CA ARG A 155 -14.28 -4.43 -4.26
C ARG A 155 -13.94 -5.31 -3.05
N MET A 156 -13.02 -4.88 -2.19
CA MET A 156 -12.62 -5.62 -0.99
C MET A 156 -13.77 -5.78 0.01
N LEU A 157 -14.60 -4.74 0.19
CA LEU A 157 -15.83 -4.78 1.00
C LEU A 157 -16.82 -5.81 0.45
N ALA A 158 -17.06 -5.81 -0.87
CA ALA A 158 -17.93 -6.78 -1.51
C ALA A 158 -17.42 -8.23 -1.33
N LYS A 159 -16.11 -8.46 -1.53
CA LYS A 159 -15.46 -9.77 -1.39
C LYS A 159 -15.50 -10.32 0.04
N TYR A 160 -15.23 -9.48 1.04
CA TYR A 160 -15.14 -9.90 2.45
C TYR A 160 -16.35 -9.50 3.29
N ARG A 161 -17.53 -9.27 2.67
CA ARG A 161 -18.78 -8.86 3.32
C ARG A 161 -19.25 -9.75 4.48
N HIS A 162 -18.81 -11.01 4.50
CA HIS A 162 -19.12 -11.97 5.57
C HIS A 162 -18.32 -11.72 6.86
N SER A 163 -17.21 -10.98 6.80
CA SER A 163 -16.30 -10.79 7.93
C SER A 163 -16.34 -9.34 8.42
N ARG A 164 -16.96 -9.10 9.58
CA ARG A 164 -17.00 -7.77 10.22
C ARG A 164 -15.61 -7.18 10.41
N TYR A 165 -14.63 -8.02 10.76
CA TYR A 165 -13.23 -7.59 10.90
C TYR A 165 -12.68 -6.98 9.61
N HIS A 166 -12.87 -7.65 8.48
CA HIS A 166 -12.36 -7.15 7.20
C HIS A 166 -13.14 -5.94 6.69
N VAL A 167 -14.45 -5.88 6.93
CA VAL A 167 -15.27 -4.71 6.59
C VAL A 167 -14.77 -3.47 7.34
N ILE A 168 -14.68 -3.52 8.66
CA ILE A 168 -14.23 -2.38 9.48
C ILE A 168 -12.80 -1.98 9.11
N ARG A 169 -11.90 -2.95 8.96
CA ARG A 169 -10.52 -2.70 8.56
C ARG A 169 -10.42 -2.02 7.19
N THR A 170 -11.22 -2.44 6.22
CA THR A 170 -11.23 -1.86 4.87
C THR A 170 -11.77 -0.44 4.89
N LEU A 171 -12.84 -0.19 5.65
CA LEU A 171 -13.35 1.16 5.88
C LEU A 171 -12.30 2.06 6.56
N SER A 172 -11.58 1.53 7.55
CA SER A 172 -10.49 2.24 8.24
C SER A 172 -9.40 2.68 7.27
N VAL A 173 -8.88 1.79 6.41
CA VAL A 173 -7.82 2.18 5.46
C VAL A 173 -8.32 3.12 4.37
N MET A 174 -9.57 2.98 3.91
CA MET A 174 -10.17 3.92 2.96
C MET A 174 -10.33 5.31 3.58
N ALA A 175 -10.82 5.39 4.83
CA ALA A 175 -10.97 6.64 5.55
C ALA A 175 -9.61 7.27 5.88
N ALA A 176 -8.63 6.49 6.32
CA ALA A 176 -7.29 6.98 6.58
C ALA A 176 -6.64 7.56 5.32
N GLN A 177 -6.81 6.91 4.16
CA GLN A 177 -6.31 7.44 2.89
C GLN A 177 -7.07 8.71 2.47
N LEU A 178 -8.40 8.64 2.38
CA LEU A 178 -9.22 9.73 1.85
C LEU A 178 -9.16 10.96 2.76
N VAL A 179 -9.28 10.78 4.07
CA VAL A 179 -9.36 11.89 5.03
C VAL A 179 -7.95 12.31 5.45
N ALA A 180 -7.18 11.42 6.07
CA ALA A 180 -5.91 11.80 6.70
C ALA A 180 -4.75 12.00 5.73
N ALA A 181 -4.71 11.28 4.61
CA ALA A 181 -3.62 11.35 3.65
C ALA A 181 -3.93 12.18 2.38
N TYR A 182 -5.20 12.57 2.16
CA TYR A 182 -5.60 13.28 0.95
C TYR A 182 -6.35 14.59 1.25
N LEU A 183 -7.49 14.54 1.93
CA LEU A 183 -8.30 15.74 2.22
C LEU A 183 -7.63 16.68 3.23
N ILE A 184 -7.12 16.18 4.34
CA ILE A 184 -6.49 17.04 5.38
C ILE A 184 -5.27 17.78 4.80
N PRO A 185 -4.28 17.12 4.17
CA PRO A 185 -3.15 17.83 3.54
C PRO A 185 -3.61 18.86 2.49
N ALA A 186 -4.63 18.54 1.69
CA ALA A 186 -5.16 19.47 0.69
C ALA A 186 -5.80 20.72 1.33
N MET A 187 -6.56 20.54 2.41
CA MET A 187 -7.18 21.64 3.16
C MET A 187 -6.15 22.49 3.90
N LEU A 188 -5.07 21.89 4.43
CA LEU A 188 -3.97 22.62 5.04
C LEU A 188 -3.31 23.59 4.05
N ILE A 189 -3.08 23.13 2.82
CA ILE A 189 -2.58 23.97 1.73
C ILE A 189 -3.55 25.12 1.42
N ARG A 190 -4.87 24.86 1.42
CA ARG A 190 -5.88 25.90 1.21
C ARG A 190 -5.86 26.96 2.31
N MET A 191 -5.50 26.58 3.52
CA MET A 191 -5.32 27.48 4.67
C MET A 191 -3.94 28.15 4.69
N GLU A 192 -3.18 28.11 3.58
CA GLU A 192 -1.83 28.66 3.45
C GLU A 192 -0.81 28.08 4.46
N SER A 193 -1.11 26.89 5.00
CA SER A 193 -0.24 26.17 5.94
C SER A 193 0.68 25.18 5.22
N LYS A 194 1.57 24.54 5.97
CA LYS A 194 2.48 23.51 5.45
C LYS A 194 1.73 22.20 5.23
N GLU A 195 2.06 21.51 4.14
CA GLU A 195 1.54 20.17 3.89
C GLU A 195 2.05 19.18 4.94
N PHE A 196 1.12 18.54 5.66
CA PHE A 196 1.45 17.62 6.75
C PHE A 196 0.58 16.36 6.70
N TYR A 197 1.21 15.21 6.88
CA TYR A 197 0.57 13.90 6.83
C TYR A 197 0.48 13.29 8.22
N PHE A 198 -0.68 13.39 8.86
CA PHE A 198 -0.91 12.91 10.23
C PHE A 198 -0.79 11.39 10.40
N SER A 199 -0.74 10.63 9.31
CA SER A 199 -0.60 9.17 9.30
C SER A 199 0.83 8.69 9.03
N TYR A 200 1.79 9.58 8.77
CA TYR A 200 3.18 9.21 8.53
C TYR A 200 4.10 9.67 9.66
N PHE A 201 4.87 8.73 10.20
CA PHE A 201 5.73 8.93 11.36
C PHE A 201 7.15 8.45 11.07
N TRP A 202 8.10 8.82 11.91
CA TRP A 202 9.44 8.27 11.84
C TRP A 202 9.39 6.75 12.16
N PRO A 203 10.16 5.89 11.45
CA PRO A 203 11.17 6.21 10.43
C PRO A 203 10.64 6.24 8.98
N LEU A 204 9.33 6.16 8.74
CA LEU A 204 8.79 6.24 7.37
C LEU A 204 8.94 7.64 6.78
N LYS A 205 8.54 8.67 7.55
CA LYS A 205 8.69 10.08 7.22
C LYS A 205 9.75 10.71 8.12
N TYR A 206 10.99 10.34 7.83
CA TYR A 206 12.15 10.67 8.65
C TYR A 206 12.47 12.17 8.64
N GLU A 207 12.04 12.92 7.61
CA GLU A 207 12.25 14.36 7.50
C GLU A 207 11.54 15.13 8.63
N TYR A 208 10.45 14.58 9.19
CA TYR A 208 9.74 15.20 10.31
C TYR A 208 10.55 15.26 11.61
N LEU A 209 11.62 14.47 11.72
CA LEU A 209 12.51 14.47 12.88
C LEU A 209 13.82 15.20 12.60
N PHE A 210 13.99 15.84 11.43
CA PHE A 210 15.17 16.65 11.17
C PHE A 210 15.15 17.95 11.98
N PRO A 211 16.32 18.44 12.46
CA PRO A 211 16.43 19.66 13.27
C PRO A 211 15.66 20.83 12.65
N ASP A 212 15.96 21.18 11.40
CA ASP A 212 15.32 22.30 10.69
C ASP A 212 13.79 22.18 10.64
N THR A 213 13.27 20.95 10.49
CA THR A 213 11.82 20.73 10.43
C THR A 213 11.19 20.81 11.81
N ILE A 214 11.85 20.28 12.84
CA ILE A 214 11.39 20.39 14.23
C ILE A 214 11.41 21.85 14.67
N ASP A 215 12.46 22.61 14.36
CA ASP A 215 12.57 24.04 14.70
C ASP A 215 11.49 24.85 13.97
N THR A 216 11.22 24.54 12.69
CA THR A 216 10.13 25.18 11.93
C THR A 216 8.75 24.88 12.55
N LEU A 217 8.51 23.66 13.03
CA LEU A 217 7.20 23.25 13.52
C LEU A 217 6.96 23.66 14.98
N LEU A 218 7.95 23.45 15.87
CA LEU A 218 7.82 23.74 17.30
C LEU A 218 8.23 25.17 17.66
N GLY A 219 9.11 25.79 16.88
CA GLY A 219 9.56 27.18 17.09
C GLY A 219 8.64 28.23 16.45
N SER A 220 7.64 27.82 15.67
CA SER A 220 6.67 28.75 15.10
C SER A 220 5.68 29.25 16.15
N SER A 221 5.26 30.52 16.06
CA SER A 221 4.19 31.07 16.88
C SER A 221 2.78 30.59 16.48
N ASP A 222 2.66 29.87 15.35
CA ASP A 222 1.39 29.30 14.89
C ASP A 222 1.06 28.01 15.68
N GLY A 223 -0.07 28.03 16.38
CA GLY A 223 -0.59 26.90 17.15
C GLY A 223 -0.78 25.63 16.32
N LEU A 224 -1.11 25.75 15.03
CA LEU A 224 -1.33 24.61 14.15
C LEU A 224 -0.01 23.89 13.82
N LEU A 225 1.06 24.64 13.51
CA LEU A 225 2.38 24.08 13.23
C LEU A 225 2.99 23.43 14.50
N MET A 226 2.83 24.09 15.66
CA MET A 226 3.24 23.52 16.94
C MET A 226 2.53 22.19 17.22
N PHE A 227 1.22 22.12 16.95
CA PHE A 227 0.47 20.89 17.07
C PHE A 227 0.99 19.79 16.13
N MET A 228 1.35 20.11 14.88
CA MET A 228 1.93 19.13 13.95
C MET A 228 3.27 18.58 14.43
N GLY A 229 4.15 19.45 14.93
CA GLY A 229 5.43 19.04 15.52
C GLY A 229 5.24 18.15 16.75
N PHE A 230 4.36 18.56 17.67
CA PHE A 230 4.00 17.79 18.85
C PHE A 230 3.40 16.42 18.48
N TRP A 231 2.45 16.39 17.53
CA TRP A 231 1.84 15.15 17.04
C TRP A 231 2.88 14.19 16.45
N SER A 232 3.82 14.70 15.67
CA SER A 232 4.91 13.89 15.10
C SER A 232 5.74 13.20 16.19
N LEU A 233 6.14 13.93 17.24
CA LEU A 233 6.92 13.41 18.35
C LEU A 233 6.12 12.40 19.18
N VAL A 234 4.88 12.74 19.56
CA VAL A 234 4.00 11.86 20.34
C VAL A 234 3.72 10.58 19.57
N MET A 235 3.37 10.67 18.29
CA MET A 235 3.09 9.47 17.50
C MET A 235 4.32 8.61 17.30
N THR A 236 5.51 9.21 17.13
CA THR A 236 6.77 8.46 16.93
C THR A 236 7.21 7.75 18.22
N PHE A 237 7.29 8.45 19.34
CA PHE A 237 7.95 7.94 20.55
C PHE A 237 7.00 7.38 21.59
N VAL A 238 5.73 7.77 21.57
CA VAL A 238 4.75 7.39 22.61
C VAL A 238 3.65 6.50 22.04
N ALA A 239 2.83 7.02 21.13
CA ALA A 239 1.64 6.31 20.66
C ALA A 239 2.01 5.07 19.84
N THR A 240 2.99 5.16 18.93
CA THR A 240 3.39 4.01 18.09
C THR A 240 3.88 2.82 18.93
N PRO A 241 4.84 2.97 19.87
CA PRO A 241 5.24 1.86 20.74
C PRO A 241 4.09 1.29 21.57
N ILE A 242 3.25 2.15 22.18
CA ILE A 242 2.11 1.73 23.01
C ILE A 242 1.08 0.94 22.19
N LEU A 243 0.67 1.48 21.04
CA LEU A 243 -0.29 0.82 20.16
C LEU A 243 0.27 -0.48 19.59
N THR A 244 1.56 -0.52 19.27
CA THR A 244 2.22 -1.75 18.82
C THR A 244 2.36 -2.78 19.93
N TRP A 245 2.53 -2.37 21.17
CA TRP A 245 2.52 -3.27 22.31
C TRP A 245 1.16 -3.98 22.46
N PHE A 246 0.05 -3.24 22.37
CA PHE A 246 -1.29 -3.81 22.51
C PHE A 246 -1.80 -4.57 21.27
N TYR A 247 -1.52 -4.06 20.07
CA TYR A 247 -2.16 -4.52 18.84
C TYR A 247 -1.18 -5.13 17.83
N GLY A 248 0.11 -5.21 18.15
CA GLY A 248 1.15 -5.55 17.18
C GLY A 248 1.22 -4.51 16.07
N LYS A 249 1.82 -4.84 14.94
CA LYS A 249 1.95 -3.89 13.82
C LYS A 249 0.66 -3.70 13.02
N ARG A 250 -0.42 -4.41 13.38
CA ARG A 250 -1.69 -4.40 12.64
C ARG A 250 -2.33 -3.02 12.63
N TRP A 251 -2.30 -2.31 13.77
CA TRP A 251 -2.96 -1.00 13.94
C TRP A 251 -2.48 0.02 12.91
N TYR A 252 -1.21 -0.07 12.50
CA TYR A 252 -0.64 0.79 11.49
C TYR A 252 -0.69 0.13 10.12
N CYS A 253 0.05 -0.95 9.91
CA CYS A 253 0.32 -1.52 8.59
C CYS A 253 -0.92 -2.09 7.87
N SER A 254 -2.00 -2.41 8.58
CA SER A 254 -3.21 -3.00 8.00
C SER A 254 -4.47 -2.16 8.21
N TRP A 255 -4.42 -1.10 9.03
CA TRP A 255 -5.58 -0.29 9.39
C TRP A 255 -5.46 1.20 9.04
N ILE A 256 -4.25 1.77 9.00
CA ILE A 256 -4.04 3.23 8.81
C ILE A 256 -3.06 3.54 7.67
N CYS A 257 -2.00 2.75 7.52
CA CYS A 257 -0.90 3.02 6.60
C CYS A 257 -1.39 3.05 5.14
N GLY A 258 -1.13 4.16 4.43
CA GLY A 258 -1.49 4.33 3.02
C GLY A 258 -0.90 3.25 2.09
N CYS A 259 0.37 2.87 2.29
CA CYS A 259 1.00 1.76 1.55
C CYS A 259 0.27 0.42 1.81
N GLY A 260 -0.15 0.21 3.07
CA GLY A 260 -0.95 -0.93 3.45
C GLY A 260 -2.34 -0.91 2.81
N GLY A 261 -2.98 0.26 2.74
CA GLY A 261 -4.28 0.44 2.10
C GLY A 261 -4.26 0.04 0.63
N LEU A 262 -3.27 0.47 -0.14
CA LEU A 262 -3.13 0.09 -1.56
C LEU A 262 -2.82 -1.40 -1.71
N ALA A 263 -1.91 -1.93 -0.88
CA ALA A 263 -1.56 -3.35 -0.89
C ALA A 263 -2.73 -4.28 -0.55
N GLU A 264 -3.56 -3.90 0.42
CA GLU A 264 -4.70 -4.71 0.87
C GLU A 264 -5.89 -4.63 -0.07
N THR A 265 -6.02 -3.54 -0.83
CA THR A 265 -7.11 -3.32 -1.79
C THR A 265 -6.68 -3.67 -3.21
N ALA A 266 -5.95 -2.78 -3.89
CA ALA A 266 -5.48 -2.96 -5.26
C ALA A 266 -4.52 -4.15 -5.41
N GLY A 267 -3.72 -4.44 -4.38
CA GLY A 267 -2.82 -5.59 -4.36
C GLY A 267 -3.48 -6.94 -4.06
N ASP A 268 -4.70 -7.00 -3.50
CA ASP A 268 -5.38 -8.25 -3.11
C ASP A 268 -5.39 -9.36 -4.19
N PRO A 269 -5.61 -9.06 -5.48
CA PRO A 269 -5.56 -10.08 -6.53
C PRO A 269 -4.23 -10.83 -6.64
N PHE A 270 -3.12 -10.21 -6.23
CA PHE A 270 -1.76 -10.71 -6.46
C PHE A 270 -1.11 -11.34 -5.21
N ARG A 271 -1.84 -11.50 -4.10
CA ARG A 271 -1.31 -12.07 -2.83
C ARG A 271 -0.56 -13.39 -3.03
N HIS A 272 -1.09 -14.24 -3.92
CA HIS A 272 -0.55 -15.56 -4.23
C HIS A 272 0.87 -15.52 -4.83
N ASN A 273 1.23 -14.43 -5.52
CA ASN A 273 2.55 -14.27 -6.16
C ASN A 273 3.68 -13.97 -5.17
N SER A 274 3.36 -13.66 -3.91
CA SER A 274 4.36 -13.43 -2.86
C SER A 274 5.22 -14.68 -2.66
N ASP A 275 6.55 -14.61 -2.75
CA ASP A 275 7.39 -15.79 -2.55
C ASP A 275 7.46 -16.20 -1.07
N LYS A 276 7.29 -17.50 -0.77
CA LYS A 276 7.33 -18.10 0.57
C LYS A 276 8.64 -18.84 0.86
N SER A 277 9.58 -18.84 -0.08
CA SER A 277 10.88 -19.50 0.06
C SER A 277 11.72 -18.94 1.21
N LEU A 278 12.61 -19.77 1.74
CA LEU A 278 13.58 -19.34 2.75
C LEU A 278 14.57 -18.32 2.20
N ALA A 279 14.88 -18.37 0.90
CA ALA A 279 15.73 -17.39 0.23
C ALA A 279 15.09 -16.00 0.26
N ALA A 280 13.81 -15.88 -0.13
CA ALA A 280 13.06 -14.64 -0.04
C ALA A 280 12.98 -14.11 1.40
N TRP A 281 12.90 -15.00 2.40
CA TRP A 281 12.96 -14.60 3.81
C TRP A 281 14.33 -14.08 4.26
N LYS A 282 15.44 -14.62 3.74
CA LYS A 282 16.78 -14.07 4.04
C LYS A 282 16.90 -12.66 3.45
N VAL A 283 16.47 -12.48 2.22
CA VAL A 283 16.47 -11.19 1.51
C VAL A 283 15.57 -10.18 2.24
N GLU A 284 14.33 -10.53 2.60
CA GLU A 284 13.41 -9.61 3.29
C GLU A 284 14.01 -9.08 4.60
N ARG A 285 14.68 -9.94 5.36
CA ARG A 285 15.31 -9.54 6.63
C ARG A 285 16.49 -8.60 6.40
N TRP A 286 17.39 -8.94 5.48
CA TRP A 286 18.58 -8.13 5.27
C TRP A 286 18.23 -6.76 4.69
N MET A 287 17.36 -6.72 3.66
CA MET A 287 16.98 -5.46 3.01
C MET A 287 16.24 -4.53 3.96
N VAL A 288 15.19 -5.01 4.65
CA VAL A 288 14.33 -4.12 5.45
C VAL A 288 15.07 -3.52 6.65
N HIS A 289 15.99 -4.29 7.26
CA HIS A 289 16.81 -3.79 8.37
C HIS A 289 17.99 -2.96 7.85
N GLY A 290 18.50 -3.23 6.65
CA GLY A 290 19.49 -2.38 5.98
C GLY A 290 18.93 -0.98 5.70
N VAL A 291 17.71 -0.88 5.18
CA VAL A 291 17.03 0.41 4.99
C VAL A 291 16.78 1.10 6.34
N LEU A 292 16.32 0.37 7.37
CA LEU A 292 16.15 0.94 8.70
C LEU A 292 17.47 1.49 9.26
N LEU A 293 18.56 0.72 9.19
CA LEU A 293 19.88 1.15 9.64
C LEU A 293 20.29 2.43 8.90
N PHE A 294 20.08 2.48 7.59
CA PHE A 294 20.39 3.66 6.79
C PHE A 294 19.57 4.90 7.22
N VAL A 295 18.27 4.76 7.48
CA VAL A 295 17.44 5.86 8.02
C VAL A 295 17.97 6.33 9.37
N VAL A 296 18.22 5.41 10.30
CA VAL A 296 18.68 5.72 11.66
C VAL A 296 20.01 6.46 11.60
N VAL A 297 20.98 5.95 10.83
CA VAL A 297 22.29 6.59 10.65
C VAL A 297 22.13 7.98 10.05
N THR A 298 21.29 8.13 9.01
CA THR A 298 21.04 9.44 8.40
C THR A 298 20.45 10.42 9.40
N THR A 299 19.44 10.01 10.17
CA THR A 299 18.85 10.85 11.22
C THR A 299 19.90 11.27 12.25
N ILE A 300 20.73 10.35 12.74
CA ILE A 300 21.80 10.65 13.71
C ILE A 300 22.83 11.63 13.12
N VAL A 301 23.29 11.39 11.89
CA VAL A 301 24.28 12.25 11.21
C VAL A 301 23.75 13.66 11.01
N VAL A 302 22.49 13.82 10.61
CA VAL A 302 21.86 15.14 10.44
C VAL A 302 21.76 15.88 11.77
N TRP A 303 21.38 15.21 12.85
CA TRP A 303 21.36 15.80 14.19
C TRP A 303 22.77 16.19 14.69
N LEU A 304 23.76 15.32 14.53
CA LEU A 304 25.14 15.62 14.91
C LEU A 304 25.68 16.82 14.13
N ASN A 305 25.40 16.91 12.82
CA ASN A 305 25.80 18.05 12.00
C ASN A 305 25.19 19.38 12.49
N SER A 306 23.91 19.35 12.89
CA SER A 306 23.22 20.53 13.45
C SER A 306 23.83 20.97 14.78
N VAL A 307 24.10 20.03 15.70
CA VAL A 307 24.69 20.34 17.01
C VAL A 307 26.15 20.81 16.90
N LEU A 308 26.93 20.28 15.95
CA LEU A 308 28.34 20.61 15.75
C LEU A 308 28.56 21.84 14.83
N GLY A 309 27.51 22.60 14.51
CA GLY A 309 27.62 23.84 13.74
C GLY A 309 28.09 23.67 12.29
N GLY A 310 27.86 22.50 11.68
CA GLY A 310 28.13 22.27 10.25
C GLY A 310 29.59 22.09 9.83
N ALA A 311 30.56 22.12 10.76
CA ALA A 311 31.99 22.27 10.47
C ALA A 311 32.67 21.05 9.77
N MET A 312 32.09 19.83 9.83
CA MET A 312 32.67 18.64 9.19
C MET A 312 31.72 17.87 8.24
N LEU A 313 30.40 18.06 8.34
CA LEU A 313 29.42 17.13 7.76
C LEU A 313 28.42 17.78 6.78
N GLY A 314 28.50 19.10 6.52
CA GLY A 314 27.50 19.83 5.72
C GLY A 314 27.34 19.37 4.26
N SER A 315 28.43 18.98 3.59
CA SER A 315 28.35 18.43 2.22
C SER A 315 27.83 16.98 2.20
N TRP A 316 28.10 16.22 3.26
CA TRP A 316 27.70 14.82 3.40
C TRP A 316 26.22 14.68 3.77
N SER A 317 25.69 15.52 4.67
CA SER A 317 24.29 15.48 5.10
C SER A 317 23.31 15.74 3.94
N SER A 318 23.60 16.76 3.12
CA SER A 318 22.80 17.09 1.92
C SER A 318 22.95 16.06 0.81
N GLY A 319 24.10 15.39 0.70
CA GLY A 319 24.34 14.29 -0.24
C GLY A 319 23.56 13.02 0.15
N ILE A 320 23.58 12.66 1.44
CA ILE A 320 22.87 11.48 1.99
C ILE A 320 21.36 11.66 1.87
N GLY A 321 20.82 12.85 2.18
CA GLY A 321 19.38 13.14 2.01
C GLY A 321 18.91 12.99 0.55
N ARG A 322 19.71 13.46 -0.42
CA ARG A 322 19.42 13.30 -1.86
C ARG A 322 19.53 11.84 -2.32
N ALA A 323 20.58 11.14 -1.90
CA ALA A 323 20.74 9.71 -2.18
C ALA A 323 19.57 8.90 -1.58
N TYR A 324 19.12 9.23 -0.37
CA TYR A 324 17.97 8.59 0.26
C TYR A 324 16.69 8.79 -0.57
N GLY A 325 16.36 10.05 -0.91
CA GLY A 325 15.17 10.37 -1.69
C GLY A 325 15.15 9.66 -3.05
N PHE A 326 16.32 9.54 -3.68
CA PHE A 326 16.50 8.85 -4.96
C PHE A 326 16.37 7.31 -4.83
N TYR A 327 17.16 6.67 -3.96
CA TYR A 327 17.24 5.21 -3.89
C TYR A 327 16.09 4.59 -3.10
N ILE A 328 15.71 5.15 -1.95
CA ILE A 328 14.68 4.57 -1.08
C ILE A 328 13.29 5.11 -1.42
N GLY A 329 13.18 6.43 -1.63
CA GLY A 329 11.92 7.08 -2.02
C GLY A 329 11.47 6.69 -3.42
N ALA A 330 12.17 7.17 -4.44
CA ALA A 330 11.75 7.05 -5.83
C ALA A 330 11.86 5.61 -6.38
N LEU A 331 13.02 4.97 -6.23
CA LEU A 331 13.29 3.66 -6.82
C LEU A 331 12.63 2.51 -6.03
N PHE A 332 12.79 2.49 -4.70
CA PHE A 332 12.34 1.34 -3.92
C PHE A 332 10.86 1.42 -3.52
N SER A 333 10.34 2.58 -3.13
CA SER A 333 8.94 2.71 -2.71
C SER A 333 7.95 2.86 -3.87
N GLY A 334 8.31 3.62 -4.91
CA GLY A 334 7.49 3.82 -6.11
C GLY A 334 7.63 2.68 -7.11
N VAL A 335 8.78 2.64 -7.79
CA VAL A 335 9.04 1.73 -8.93
C VAL A 335 8.96 0.26 -8.51
N ILE A 336 9.75 -0.16 -7.53
CA ILE A 336 9.79 -1.56 -7.09
C ILE A 336 8.57 -1.90 -6.22
N GLY A 337 8.22 -0.99 -5.32
CA GLY A 337 7.16 -1.17 -4.34
C GLY A 337 5.81 -1.46 -4.96
N VAL A 338 5.28 -0.52 -5.75
CA VAL A 338 3.94 -0.63 -6.36
C VAL A 338 4.00 -1.23 -7.76
N GLY A 339 5.05 -0.92 -8.54
CA GLY A 339 5.17 -1.41 -9.92
C GLY A 339 5.20 -2.92 -10.03
N PHE A 340 5.80 -3.62 -9.07
CA PHE A 340 5.93 -5.08 -9.13
C PHE A 340 4.82 -5.84 -8.39
N TYR A 341 3.72 -5.21 -8.01
CA TYR A 341 2.58 -5.92 -7.40
C TYR A 341 2.12 -7.14 -8.22
N PRO A 342 1.95 -7.04 -9.55
CA PRO A 342 1.51 -8.18 -10.35
C PRO A 342 2.51 -9.36 -10.36
N ILE A 343 3.79 -9.09 -10.12
CA ILE A 343 4.89 -10.07 -10.29
C ILE A 343 5.32 -10.65 -8.93
N LEU A 344 5.59 -9.80 -7.96
CA LEU A 344 6.19 -10.14 -6.66
C LEU A 344 5.18 -10.22 -5.51
N GLY A 345 3.92 -9.82 -5.75
CA GLY A 345 2.84 -9.83 -4.77
C GLY A 345 2.56 -8.46 -4.15
N SER A 346 1.53 -8.38 -3.31
CA SER A 346 0.91 -7.10 -2.94
C SER A 346 1.68 -6.21 -1.97
N ARG A 347 2.69 -6.74 -1.27
CA ARG A 347 3.40 -6.02 -0.18
C ARG A 347 4.91 -5.97 -0.38
N VAL A 348 5.40 -5.80 -1.60
CA VAL A 348 6.84 -5.72 -1.90
C VAL A 348 7.53 -4.64 -1.06
N TRP A 349 7.04 -3.40 -1.11
CA TRP A 349 7.58 -2.30 -0.31
C TRP A 349 7.57 -2.60 1.19
N CYS A 350 6.42 -3.01 1.72
CA CYS A 350 6.25 -3.30 3.14
C CYS A 350 7.11 -4.48 3.64
N ARG A 351 7.49 -5.38 2.72
CA ARG A 351 8.28 -6.58 3.02
C ARG A 351 9.78 -6.35 2.95
N PHE A 352 10.24 -5.58 1.96
CA PHE A 352 11.67 -5.45 1.68
C PHE A 352 12.26 -4.09 2.04
N GLY A 353 11.47 -3.02 2.14
CA GLY A 353 12.01 -1.66 2.18
C GLY A 353 11.40 -0.70 3.18
N CYS A 354 10.21 -0.98 3.71
CA CYS A 354 9.55 -0.06 4.63
C CYS A 354 10.26 -0.04 6.00
N PRO A 355 10.95 1.06 6.38
CA PRO A 355 11.69 1.12 7.65
C PRO A 355 10.74 1.08 8.86
N MET A 356 9.53 1.64 8.72
CA MET A 356 8.49 1.55 9.74
C MET A 356 8.04 0.11 9.96
N ALA A 357 7.93 -0.70 8.90
CA ALA A 357 7.59 -2.11 9.04
C ALA A 357 8.68 -2.91 9.77
N ALA A 358 9.96 -2.50 9.67
CA ALA A 358 11.06 -3.09 10.42
C ALA A 358 10.94 -2.77 11.92
N VAL A 359 10.81 -1.49 12.30
CA VAL A 359 10.67 -1.07 13.71
C VAL A 359 9.47 -1.75 14.36
N LEU A 360 8.29 -1.65 13.73
CA LEU A 360 7.08 -2.29 14.25
C LEU A 360 7.19 -3.82 14.26
N GLY A 361 7.96 -4.41 13.33
CA GLY A 361 8.21 -5.84 13.28
C GLY A 361 9.07 -6.33 14.45
N ILE A 362 10.08 -5.56 14.84
CA ILE A 362 10.91 -5.82 16.02
C ILE A 362 10.04 -5.72 17.28
N LEU A 363 9.33 -4.61 17.47
CA LEU A 363 8.43 -4.41 18.60
C LEU A 363 7.35 -5.49 18.67
N GLN A 364 6.76 -5.87 17.53
CA GLN A 364 5.77 -6.95 17.48
C GLN A 364 6.36 -8.30 17.87
N ARG A 365 7.59 -8.61 17.43
CA ARG A 365 8.19 -9.91 17.72
C ARG A 365 8.49 -10.08 19.20
N PHE A 366 8.99 -9.03 19.85
CA PHE A 366 9.56 -9.12 21.19
C PHE A 366 8.65 -8.58 22.30
N ALA A 367 7.86 -7.54 22.06
CA ALA A 367 7.10 -6.86 23.10
C ALA A 367 5.57 -7.02 22.97
N SER A 368 5.05 -7.18 21.74
CA SER A 368 3.60 -7.17 21.50
C SER A 368 2.84 -8.34 22.13
N ARG A 369 1.68 -8.01 22.70
CA ARG A 369 0.62 -8.91 23.16
C ARG A 369 -0.12 -9.62 22.02
N PHE A 370 -0.23 -8.97 20.86
CA PHE A 370 -0.89 -9.54 19.70
C PHE A 370 -0.14 -10.75 19.13
N ARG A 371 -0.86 -11.85 18.92
CA ARG A 371 -0.39 -13.07 18.25
C ARG A 371 -1.49 -13.65 17.37
N ILE A 372 -1.07 -14.28 16.27
CA ILE A 372 -1.95 -15.21 15.53
C ILE A 372 -1.67 -16.59 16.07
N THR A 373 -2.62 -17.12 16.83
CA THR A 373 -2.49 -18.40 17.52
C THR A 373 -3.06 -19.52 16.66
N THR A 374 -2.57 -20.73 16.90
CA THR A 374 -2.87 -21.87 16.03
C THR A 374 -3.35 -23.07 16.85
N ASN A 375 -4.39 -23.76 16.36
CA ASN A 375 -4.80 -25.07 16.85
C ASN A 375 -4.33 -26.15 15.87
N GLY A 376 -3.08 -26.59 16.02
CA GLY A 376 -2.45 -27.49 15.06
C GLY A 376 -3.17 -28.82 14.84
N GLY A 377 -3.85 -29.34 15.85
CA GLY A 377 -4.62 -30.60 15.75
C GLY A 377 -5.79 -30.55 14.75
N GLN A 378 -6.25 -29.37 14.36
CA GLN A 378 -7.31 -29.19 13.37
C GLN A 378 -6.77 -28.87 11.96
N CYS A 379 -5.45 -28.77 11.79
CA CYS A 379 -4.82 -28.40 10.53
C CYS A 379 -4.81 -29.56 9.53
N ILE A 380 -5.52 -29.39 8.42
CA ILE A 380 -5.55 -30.36 7.31
C ILE A 380 -4.50 -30.08 6.21
N SER A 381 -3.52 -29.22 6.47
CA SER A 381 -2.41 -28.92 5.56
C SER A 381 -2.78 -28.40 4.14
N CYS A 382 -4.00 -27.87 3.96
CA CYS A 382 -4.50 -27.41 2.64
C CYS A 382 -3.71 -26.24 2.01
N GLY A 383 -2.94 -25.48 2.78
CA GLY A 383 -2.06 -24.42 2.27
C GLY A 383 -2.70 -23.06 1.95
N ASN A 384 -4.04 -22.93 2.01
CA ASN A 384 -4.74 -21.66 1.72
C ASN A 384 -4.20 -20.47 2.53
N CYS A 385 -3.89 -20.68 3.82
CA CYS A 385 -3.33 -19.65 4.69
C CYS A 385 -1.97 -19.12 4.20
N SER A 386 -1.09 -20.00 3.70
CA SER A 386 0.19 -19.61 3.11
C SER A 386 -0.01 -18.95 1.75
N THR A 387 -0.87 -19.50 0.89
CA THR A 387 -1.13 -18.98 -0.45
C THR A 387 -1.55 -17.52 -0.42
N TYR A 388 -2.48 -17.15 0.48
CA TYR A 388 -3.01 -15.79 0.58
C TYR A 388 -2.29 -14.91 1.60
N CYS A 389 -1.16 -15.36 2.15
CA CYS A 389 -0.29 -14.50 2.96
C CYS A 389 0.47 -13.52 2.06
N GLU A 390 0.05 -12.26 2.08
CA GLU A 390 0.68 -11.15 1.36
C GLU A 390 2.11 -10.82 1.79
N MET A 391 2.52 -11.27 2.99
CA MET A 391 3.88 -11.08 3.49
C MET A 391 4.81 -12.24 3.11
N GLY A 392 4.33 -13.22 2.33
CA GLY A 392 5.16 -14.37 1.93
C GLY A 392 5.53 -15.28 3.09
N ILE A 393 4.68 -15.39 4.11
CA ILE A 393 4.89 -16.28 5.26
C ILE A 393 4.29 -17.64 4.94
N ASP A 394 5.05 -18.73 5.14
CA ASP A 394 4.50 -20.08 5.11
C ASP A 394 3.72 -20.39 6.39
N VAL A 395 2.51 -19.84 6.49
CA VAL A 395 1.59 -19.98 7.63
C VAL A 395 1.22 -21.44 7.90
N ARG A 396 1.07 -22.26 6.85
CA ARG A 396 0.79 -23.70 6.95
C ARG A 396 1.82 -24.39 7.84
N SER A 397 3.10 -24.08 7.67
CA SER A 397 4.16 -24.71 8.47
C SER A 397 4.03 -24.42 9.97
N TYR A 398 3.65 -23.20 10.34
CA TYR A 398 3.37 -22.84 11.74
C TYR A 398 2.15 -23.60 12.28
N ALA A 399 1.07 -23.63 11.50
CA ALA A 399 -0.15 -24.34 11.87
C ALA A 399 0.08 -25.85 12.05
N GLN A 400 0.88 -26.48 11.20
CA GLN A 400 1.22 -27.91 11.32
C GLN A 400 2.02 -28.22 12.59
N ARG A 401 2.88 -27.29 13.03
CA ARG A 401 3.68 -27.44 14.26
C ARG A 401 2.94 -26.98 15.53
N GLY A 402 1.71 -26.46 15.41
CA GLY A 402 0.99 -25.87 16.54
C GLY A 402 1.67 -24.62 17.11
N GLU A 403 2.50 -23.94 16.31
CA GLU A 403 3.25 -22.77 16.73
C GLU A 403 2.51 -21.48 16.38
N ASP A 404 2.46 -20.53 17.32
CA ASP A 404 1.99 -19.18 17.03
C ASP A 404 2.84 -18.52 15.92
N ILE A 405 2.23 -17.68 15.09
CA ILE A 405 2.94 -16.98 14.02
C ILE A 405 3.82 -15.88 14.63
N ARG A 406 5.12 -16.16 14.83
CA ARG A 406 6.10 -15.23 15.41
C ARG A 406 6.99 -14.51 14.38
N ARG A 407 6.52 -14.37 13.14
CA ARG A 407 7.23 -13.64 12.07
C ARG A 407 7.13 -12.13 12.28
N ALA A 408 8.27 -11.44 12.37
CA ALA A 408 8.35 -9.98 12.39
C ALA A 408 7.68 -9.34 11.15
N SER A 409 7.71 -10.03 9.99
CA SER A 409 7.04 -9.59 8.77
C SER A 409 5.51 -9.70 8.81
N CYS A 410 4.88 -10.42 9.74
CA CYS A 410 3.42 -10.55 9.79
C CYS A 410 2.71 -9.23 10.11
N VAL A 411 1.86 -8.71 9.22
CA VAL A 411 1.12 -7.43 9.39
C VAL A 411 -0.21 -7.55 10.14
N GLY A 412 -0.58 -8.75 10.58
CA GLY A 412 -1.85 -8.95 11.29
C GLY A 412 -3.09 -8.71 10.43
N CYS A 413 -3.00 -8.90 9.11
CA CYS A 413 -4.13 -8.68 8.18
C CYS A 413 -5.31 -9.65 8.40
N GLY A 414 -5.06 -10.80 9.02
CA GLY A 414 -6.09 -11.78 9.39
C GLY A 414 -6.67 -12.60 8.23
N VAL A 415 -6.28 -12.35 6.99
CA VAL A 415 -6.76 -13.10 5.82
C VAL A 415 -6.46 -14.60 5.94
N CYS A 416 -5.31 -14.96 6.54
CA CYS A 416 -4.95 -16.36 6.79
C CYS A 416 -5.97 -17.09 7.69
N ALA A 417 -6.56 -16.42 8.67
CA ALA A 417 -7.60 -16.98 9.53
C ALA A 417 -8.92 -17.12 8.77
N THR A 418 -9.29 -16.12 7.99
CA THR A 418 -10.55 -16.12 7.22
C THR A 418 -10.54 -17.18 6.11
N VAL A 419 -9.41 -17.41 5.43
CA VAL A 419 -9.29 -18.43 4.36
C VAL A 419 -9.19 -19.86 4.89
N CYS A 420 -9.04 -20.06 6.20
CA CYS A 420 -8.86 -21.39 6.78
C CYS A 420 -10.21 -22.10 6.90
N PRO A 421 -10.44 -23.21 6.16
CA PRO A 421 -11.73 -23.90 6.17
C PRO A 421 -12.04 -24.58 7.51
N ARG A 422 -11.02 -24.79 8.35
CA ARG A 422 -11.14 -25.44 9.67
C ARG A 422 -11.09 -24.47 10.84
N GLY A 423 -10.91 -23.16 10.59
CA GLY A 423 -10.83 -22.17 11.66
C GLY A 423 -9.63 -22.32 12.60
N VAL A 424 -8.52 -22.88 12.11
CA VAL A 424 -7.31 -23.22 12.89
C VAL A 424 -6.60 -22.01 13.48
N LEU A 425 -6.71 -20.86 12.82
CA LEU A 425 -5.94 -19.65 13.14
C LEU A 425 -6.86 -18.60 13.77
N LYS A 426 -6.43 -17.99 14.88
CA LYS A 426 -7.17 -16.92 15.57
C LYS A 426 -6.27 -15.71 15.82
N LEU A 427 -6.88 -14.52 15.79
CA LEU A 427 -6.20 -13.27 16.11
C LEU A 427 -6.45 -12.96 17.59
N GLU A 428 -5.43 -13.06 18.42
CA GLU A 428 -5.54 -12.93 19.89
C GLU A 428 -4.59 -11.87 20.44
N ASN A 429 -5.00 -11.21 21.53
CA ASN A 429 -4.14 -10.36 22.34
C ASN A 429 -3.89 -11.10 23.66
N ARG A 430 -2.66 -11.59 23.88
CA ARG A 430 -2.25 -12.30 25.09
C ARG A 430 -1.63 -11.38 26.11
#